data_AF-A0A3A9CBV1-F1
#
_entry.id   AF-A0A3A9CBV1-F1
#
_cell.length_a   1.000
_cell.length_b   1.000
_cell.length_c   1.000
_cell.angle_alpha   90.00
_cell.angle_beta   90.00
_cell.angle_gamma   90.00
#
_symmetry.space_group_name_H-M   'P 1'
#
loop_
_entity.id
_entity.type
_entity.pdbx_description
1 polymer ?
#
loop_
_entity_poly.entity_id
_entity_poly.type
_entity_poly.pdbx_seq_one_letter_code
_entity_poly.pdbx_strand_id
1 'polypeptide(L)'
;MEKKRNIKQGLLIIFRFIAIILLFAQCSAIFGIVGIGHRVVHFIIQICFFGFTVFFLFKAYKITTNKLIEPISEIEESIKSIAIGRLDVSVTYEGENELGELAECCRQSMGRLQTIISSLNYVIKAFAEGNFDVSLPNREAFIGEYETIYTELVHMVTRISETLKEIDEASGQVSNGSNDLALSSQDLAEGATNQAASVERLMEMVTEVTAQVVENTKTTDDAHANAQATAEQASISRTKMKELTEAMDTINQTSNEIAKIIVDIEEIASQTNLLSLNAAIEAARAGEAGKGFAVVADQIRKLAEDSANSAVTTKDLIDKSIHEVQKGNEITEQTSNALNNVIDQMDGIVAAVAKIRTASDSQAVSVKEIERGFESISAVVESNSAAAQETSATSEELSAQAITLKELVSQFKLRQKR
;
A
#
# COMPACT_ATOMS: atom_id res chain seq x y z
N MET A 1 10.86 -55.19 -70.37
CA MET A 1 11.73 -54.11 -70.89
C MET A 1 11.34 -53.85 -72.34
N GLU A 2 10.26 -53.10 -72.52
CA GLU A 2 9.77 -52.69 -73.83
C GLU A 2 10.71 -51.63 -74.41
N LYS A 3 10.91 -51.71 -75.72
CA LYS A 3 11.96 -51.02 -76.45
C LYS A 3 11.56 -49.55 -76.60
N LYS A 4 11.92 -48.69 -75.63
CA LYS A 4 11.78 -47.21 -75.72
C LYS A 4 12.17 -46.76 -77.13
N ARG A 5 11.21 -46.20 -77.87
CA ARG A 5 11.41 -45.74 -79.24
C ARG A 5 12.10 -44.39 -79.18
N ASN A 6 13.42 -44.42 -79.07
CA ASN A 6 14.26 -43.23 -78.94
C ASN A 6 13.97 -42.23 -80.08
N ILE A 7 13.89 -40.92 -79.79
CA ILE A 7 13.82 -39.83 -80.78
C ILE A 7 14.89 -40.03 -81.85
N LYS A 8 16.08 -40.52 -81.47
CA LYS A 8 17.17 -40.93 -82.37
C LYS A 8 16.71 -41.93 -83.42
N GLN A 9 15.86 -42.91 -83.09
CA GLN A 9 15.29 -43.85 -84.06
C GLN A 9 14.26 -43.16 -84.98
N GLY A 10 13.47 -42.23 -84.46
CA GLY A 10 12.57 -41.38 -85.25
C GLY A 10 13.33 -40.51 -86.26
N LEU A 11 14.37 -39.81 -85.80
CA LEU A 11 15.33 -39.08 -86.62
C LEU A 11 16.03 -39.99 -87.62
N LEU A 12 16.44 -41.20 -87.22
CA LEU A 12 17.09 -42.17 -88.11
C LEU A 12 16.14 -42.61 -89.24
N ILE A 13 14.85 -42.76 -88.97
CA ILE A 13 13.83 -43.07 -89.97
C ILE A 13 13.65 -41.89 -90.94
N ILE A 14 13.64 -40.66 -90.42
CA ILE A 14 13.60 -39.45 -91.25
C ILE A 14 14.86 -39.35 -92.13
N PHE A 15 16.04 -39.53 -91.55
CA PHE A 15 17.32 -39.55 -92.27
C PHE A 15 17.37 -40.68 -93.30
N ARG A 16 16.80 -41.87 -93.01
CA ARG A 16 16.67 -42.96 -93.98
C ARG A 16 15.75 -42.58 -95.15
N PHE A 17 14.63 -41.89 -94.90
CA PHE A 17 13.79 -41.39 -95.98
C PHE A 17 14.50 -40.31 -96.81
N ILE A 18 15.23 -39.39 -96.19
CA ILE A 18 16.05 -38.39 -96.89
C ILE A 18 17.15 -39.07 -97.72
N ALA A 19 17.84 -40.07 -97.16
CA ALA A 19 18.85 -40.83 -97.88
C ALA A 19 18.27 -41.63 -99.06
N ILE A 20 17.08 -42.23 -98.91
CA ILE A 20 16.36 -42.89 -100.00
C ILE A 20 16.01 -41.87 -101.09
N ILE A 21 15.52 -40.68 -100.74
CA ILE A 21 15.23 -39.61 -101.70
C ILE A 21 16.50 -39.21 -102.47
N LEU A 22 17.64 -39.02 -101.78
CA LEU A 22 18.92 -38.67 -102.41
C LEU A 22 19.42 -39.77 -103.36
N LEU A 23 19.33 -41.04 -102.96
CA LEU A 23 19.69 -42.18 -103.80
C LEU A 23 18.78 -42.29 -105.03
N PHE A 24 17.47 -42.09 -104.88
CA PHE A 24 16.52 -42.10 -106.00
C PHE A 24 16.77 -40.92 -106.96
N ALA A 25 17.13 -39.74 -106.46
CA ALA A 25 17.51 -38.59 -107.28
C ALA A 25 18.82 -38.84 -108.07
N GLN A 26 19.81 -39.52 -107.47
CA GLN A 26 21.02 -39.92 -108.19
C GLN A 26 20.74 -40.99 -109.24
N CYS A 27 19.91 -42.01 -108.93
CA CYS A 27 19.50 -43.02 -109.91
C CYS A 27 18.72 -42.42 -111.09
N SER A 28 17.83 -41.46 -110.86
CA SER A 28 17.10 -40.79 -111.94
C SER A 28 18.04 -39.96 -112.84
N ALA A 29 19.04 -39.30 -112.26
CA ALA A 29 20.06 -38.57 -113.00
C ALA A 29 20.93 -39.51 -113.87
N ILE A 30 21.36 -40.65 -113.32
CA ILE A 30 22.13 -41.67 -114.06
C ILE A 30 21.28 -42.26 -115.20
N PHE A 31 20.01 -42.59 -114.94
CA PHE A 31 19.09 -43.11 -115.97
C PHE A 31 18.76 -42.04 -117.03
N GLY A 32 18.83 -40.76 -116.68
CA GLY A 32 18.75 -39.64 -117.63
C GLY A 32 19.93 -39.59 -118.62
N ILE A 33 21.11 -40.04 -118.19
CA ILE A 33 22.34 -40.03 -119.00
C ILE A 33 22.44 -41.30 -119.88
N VAL A 34 21.98 -42.45 -119.40
CA VAL A 34 22.01 -43.75 -120.13
C VAL A 34 20.82 -43.83 -121.10
N GLY A 35 20.95 -43.18 -122.27
CA GLY A 35 19.92 -43.13 -123.31
C GLY A 35 19.71 -44.44 -124.09
N ILE A 36 19.18 -45.49 -123.45
CA ILE A 36 18.85 -46.77 -124.09
C ILE A 36 17.36 -47.10 -123.85
N GLY A 37 16.49 -46.78 -124.81
CA GLY A 37 15.05 -47.12 -124.76
C GLY A 37 14.13 -46.12 -125.47
N HIS A 38 12.88 -46.53 -125.76
CA HIS A 38 11.84 -45.71 -126.40
C HIS A 38 11.51 -44.48 -125.52
N ARG A 39 11.52 -43.25 -126.07
CA ARG A 39 11.35 -41.98 -125.32
C ARG A 39 10.16 -41.96 -124.35
N VAL A 40 9.09 -42.68 -124.70
CA VAL A 40 7.86 -42.80 -123.88
C VAL A 40 8.11 -43.57 -122.58
N VAL A 41 8.93 -44.63 -122.60
CA VAL A 41 9.22 -45.45 -121.41
C VAL A 41 10.07 -44.67 -120.40
N HIS A 42 11.03 -43.87 -120.89
CA HIS A 42 11.86 -43.01 -120.05
C HIS A 42 11.05 -41.93 -119.32
N PHE A 43 10.10 -41.30 -120.02
CA PHE A 43 9.19 -40.31 -119.46
C PHE A 43 8.28 -40.90 -118.37
N ILE A 44 7.73 -42.11 -118.59
CA ILE A 44 6.91 -42.82 -117.58
C ILE A 44 7.74 -43.14 -116.34
N ILE A 45 8.98 -43.64 -116.52
CA ILE A 45 9.88 -43.97 -115.41
C ILE A 45 10.23 -42.70 -114.62
N GLN A 46 10.56 -41.58 -115.27
CA GLN A 46 10.83 -40.31 -114.59
C GLN A 46 9.64 -39.78 -113.79
N ILE A 47 8.41 -39.91 -114.32
CA ILE A 47 7.19 -39.56 -113.58
C ILE A 47 7.02 -40.46 -112.34
N CYS A 48 7.28 -41.76 -112.46
CA CYS A 48 7.24 -42.67 -111.32
C CYS A 48 8.31 -42.32 -110.27
N PHE A 49 9.54 -42.00 -110.69
CA PHE A 49 10.61 -41.52 -109.79
C PHE A 49 10.20 -40.24 -109.08
N PHE A 50 9.68 -39.25 -109.80
CA PHE A 50 9.20 -38.00 -109.23
C PHE A 50 8.08 -38.24 -108.21
N GLY A 51 7.06 -39.05 -108.57
CA GLY A 51 5.97 -39.42 -107.68
C GLY A 51 6.47 -40.13 -106.40
N PHE A 52 7.46 -41.00 -106.51
CA PHE A 52 8.08 -41.67 -105.37
C PHE A 52 8.84 -40.68 -104.48
N THR A 53 9.67 -39.80 -105.05
CA THR A 53 10.38 -38.77 -104.27
C THR A 53 9.42 -37.86 -103.51
N VAL A 54 8.35 -37.39 -104.15
CA VAL A 54 7.31 -36.58 -103.51
C VAL A 54 6.59 -37.35 -102.40
N PHE A 55 6.29 -38.63 -102.61
CA PHE A 55 5.67 -39.48 -101.59
C PHE A 55 6.55 -39.64 -100.33
N PHE A 56 7.85 -39.90 -100.50
CA PHE A 56 8.77 -40.01 -99.36
C PHE A 56 9.03 -38.66 -98.69
N LEU A 57 9.07 -37.56 -99.45
CA LEU A 57 9.15 -36.21 -98.90
C LEU A 57 7.92 -35.89 -98.05
N PHE A 58 6.73 -36.21 -98.54
CA PHE A 58 5.48 -36.02 -97.80
C PHE A 58 5.42 -36.91 -96.55
N LYS A 59 5.89 -38.16 -96.64
CA LYS A 59 6.02 -39.06 -95.47
C LYS A 59 7.02 -38.53 -94.45
N ALA A 60 8.19 -38.07 -94.88
CA ALA A 60 9.21 -37.50 -94.00
C ALA A 60 8.71 -36.19 -93.34
N TYR A 61 8.07 -35.31 -94.11
CA TYR A 61 7.41 -34.11 -93.61
C TYR A 61 6.35 -34.45 -92.57
N LYS A 62 5.37 -35.31 -92.90
CA LYS A 62 4.29 -35.69 -91.98
C LYS A 62 4.81 -36.38 -90.72
N ILE A 63 5.86 -37.20 -90.82
CA ILE A 63 6.48 -37.84 -89.65
C ILE A 63 7.20 -36.79 -88.79
N THR A 64 7.91 -35.85 -89.38
CA THR A 64 8.63 -34.80 -88.64
C THR A 64 7.63 -33.85 -87.96
N THR A 65 6.60 -33.42 -88.68
CA THR A 65 5.57 -32.53 -88.12
C THR A 65 4.82 -33.21 -86.98
N ASN A 66 4.21 -34.38 -87.21
CA ASN A 66 3.33 -34.99 -86.21
C ASN A 66 4.07 -35.73 -85.07
N LYS A 67 5.32 -36.15 -85.27
CA LYS A 67 6.07 -36.91 -84.23
C LYS A 67 7.14 -36.11 -83.52
N LEU A 68 7.53 -34.94 -84.03
CA LEU A 68 8.57 -34.10 -83.44
C LEU A 68 8.08 -32.66 -83.22
N ILE A 69 7.62 -31.98 -84.27
CA ILE A 69 7.31 -30.54 -84.19
C ILE A 69 6.06 -30.26 -83.35
N GLU A 70 4.94 -30.95 -83.63
CA GLU A 70 3.67 -30.75 -82.90
C GLU A 70 3.84 -31.01 -81.39
N PRO A 71 4.42 -32.14 -80.92
CA PRO A 71 4.65 -32.36 -79.49
C PRO A 71 5.61 -31.36 -78.84
N ILE A 72 6.67 -30.94 -79.55
CA ILE A 72 7.62 -29.94 -79.02
C ILE A 72 6.91 -28.59 -78.86
N SER A 73 6.11 -28.18 -79.85
CA SER A 73 5.34 -26.93 -79.80
C SER A 73 4.34 -26.93 -78.65
N GLU A 74 3.66 -28.05 -78.40
CA GLU A 74 2.72 -28.21 -77.29
C GLU A 74 3.40 -28.11 -75.92
N ILE A 75 4.54 -28.80 -75.75
CA ILE A 75 5.34 -28.72 -74.52
C ILE A 75 5.89 -27.30 -74.33
N GLU A 76 6.37 -26.64 -75.39
CA GLU A 76 6.83 -25.26 -75.35
C GLU A 76 5.73 -24.29 -74.92
N GLU A 77 4.53 -24.42 -75.48
CA GLU A 77 3.36 -23.60 -75.13
C GLU A 77 2.94 -23.82 -73.67
N SER A 78 3.00 -25.06 -73.20
CA SER A 78 2.73 -25.41 -71.81
C SER A 78 3.75 -24.81 -70.85
N ILE A 79 5.05 -24.87 -71.19
CA ILE A 79 6.11 -24.23 -70.41
C ILE A 79 5.96 -22.70 -70.41
N LYS A 80 5.63 -22.09 -71.55
CA LYS A 80 5.33 -20.64 -71.63
C LYS A 80 4.16 -20.26 -70.72
N SER A 81 3.13 -21.11 -70.65
CA SER A 81 1.99 -20.90 -69.77
C SER A 81 2.38 -20.99 -68.29
N ILE A 82 3.19 -21.98 -67.91
CA ILE A 82 3.76 -22.10 -66.55
C ILE A 82 4.60 -20.86 -66.21
N ALA A 83 5.40 -20.36 -67.15
CA ALA A 83 6.26 -19.20 -66.95
C ALA A 83 5.49 -17.90 -66.63
N ILE A 84 4.24 -17.78 -67.09
CA ILE A 84 3.35 -16.66 -66.77
C ILE A 84 2.39 -16.95 -65.60
N GLY A 85 2.59 -18.06 -64.88
CA GLY A 85 1.77 -18.45 -63.72
C GLY A 85 0.44 -19.14 -64.08
N ARG A 86 0.25 -19.51 -65.34
CA ARG A 86 -0.95 -20.20 -65.82
C ARG A 86 -0.73 -21.72 -65.78
N LEU A 87 -1.29 -22.38 -64.77
CA LEU A 87 -1.07 -23.80 -64.52
C LEU A 87 -2.22 -24.70 -64.99
N ASP A 88 -3.34 -24.18 -65.50
CA ASP A 88 -4.49 -24.96 -65.97
C ASP A 88 -4.28 -25.64 -67.35
N VAL A 89 -3.08 -25.56 -67.93
CA VAL A 89 -2.79 -26.04 -69.29
C VAL A 89 -2.45 -27.53 -69.30
N SER A 90 -3.20 -28.36 -70.02
CA SER A 90 -2.94 -29.80 -70.08
C SER A 90 -1.92 -30.16 -71.17
N VAL A 91 -0.81 -30.79 -70.79
CA VAL A 91 0.09 -31.47 -71.74
C VAL A 91 -0.51 -32.83 -72.12
N THR A 92 -1.09 -32.92 -73.31
CA THR A 92 -1.79 -34.09 -73.84
C THR A 92 -0.89 -35.10 -74.55
N TYR A 93 0.33 -34.71 -74.94
CA TYR A 93 1.26 -35.62 -75.58
C TYR A 93 1.65 -36.81 -74.68
N GLU A 94 1.39 -38.01 -75.16
CA GLU A 94 1.81 -39.28 -74.56
C GLU A 94 2.64 -40.08 -75.57
N GLY A 95 3.89 -40.36 -75.20
CA GLY A 95 4.81 -41.11 -76.04
C GLY A 95 5.82 -41.89 -75.23
N GLU A 96 6.18 -43.10 -75.67
CA GLU A 96 7.24 -43.91 -75.06
C GLU A 96 8.64 -43.51 -75.58
N ASN A 97 8.88 -42.21 -75.66
CA ASN A 97 10.12 -41.60 -76.13
C ASN A 97 10.54 -40.45 -75.21
N GLU A 98 11.65 -39.79 -75.50
CA GLU A 98 12.19 -38.71 -74.67
C GLU A 98 11.28 -37.47 -74.66
N LEU A 99 10.46 -37.23 -75.70
CA LEU A 99 9.46 -36.16 -75.69
C LEU A 99 8.30 -36.48 -74.74
N GLY A 100 7.92 -37.76 -74.63
CA GLY A 100 6.88 -38.18 -73.71
C GLY A 100 7.36 -38.21 -72.26
N GLU A 101 8.64 -38.54 -72.04
CA GLU A 101 9.31 -38.36 -70.74
C GLU A 101 9.38 -36.87 -70.35
N LEU A 102 9.71 -35.98 -71.29
CA LEU A 102 9.68 -34.53 -71.07
C LEU A 102 8.27 -34.01 -70.79
N ALA A 103 7.27 -34.47 -71.55
CA ALA A 103 5.86 -34.16 -71.34
C ALA A 103 5.39 -34.61 -69.95
N GLU A 104 5.80 -35.80 -69.51
CA GLU A 104 5.49 -36.33 -68.18
C GLU A 104 6.17 -35.53 -67.07
N CYS A 105 7.46 -35.18 -67.20
CA CYS A 105 8.14 -34.29 -66.26
C CYS A 105 7.46 -32.93 -66.17
N CYS A 106 6.98 -32.39 -67.30
CA CYS A 106 6.22 -31.15 -67.34
C CYS A 106 4.88 -31.29 -66.61
N ARG A 107 4.12 -32.37 -66.85
CA ARG A 107 2.86 -32.68 -66.13
C ARG A 107 3.07 -32.80 -64.63
N GLN A 108 4.09 -33.55 -64.21
CA GLN A 108 4.39 -33.74 -62.79
C GLN A 108 4.80 -32.43 -62.11
N SER A 109 5.63 -31.62 -62.76
CA SER A 109 6.04 -30.31 -62.24
C SER A 109 4.85 -29.36 -62.11
N MET A 110 4.00 -29.31 -63.13
CA MET A 110 2.80 -28.49 -63.13
C MET A 110 1.79 -28.95 -62.07
N GLY A 111 1.51 -30.26 -61.99
CA GLY A 111 0.60 -30.83 -60.99
C GLY A 111 1.08 -30.58 -59.55
N ARG A 112 2.39 -30.63 -59.32
CA ARG A 112 2.98 -30.23 -58.02
C ARG A 112 2.80 -28.75 -57.74
N LEU A 113 3.11 -27.87 -58.69
CA LEU A 113 2.90 -26.42 -58.53
C LEU A 113 1.44 -26.08 -58.27
N GLN A 114 0.51 -26.70 -59.00
CA GLN A 114 -0.94 -26.56 -58.76
C GLN A 114 -1.32 -26.99 -57.34
N THR A 115 -0.80 -28.14 -56.88
CA THR A 115 -1.08 -28.66 -55.54
C THR A 115 -0.53 -27.74 -54.46
N ILE A 116 0.72 -27.28 -54.60
CA ILE A 116 1.35 -26.32 -53.68
C ILE A 116 0.55 -25.02 -53.63
N ILE A 117 0.24 -24.41 -54.78
CA ILE A 117 -0.53 -23.16 -54.83
C ILE A 117 -1.93 -23.34 -54.25
N SER A 118 -2.58 -24.47 -54.50
CA SER A 118 -3.89 -24.77 -53.90
C SER A 118 -3.81 -24.89 -52.38
N SER A 119 -2.79 -25.59 -51.85
CA SER A 119 -2.53 -25.69 -50.41
C SER A 119 -2.22 -24.32 -49.77
N LEU A 120 -1.42 -23.48 -50.45
CA LEU A 120 -1.12 -22.12 -49.97
C LEU A 120 -2.38 -21.25 -49.95
N ASN A 121 -3.17 -21.25 -51.03
CA ASN A 121 -4.42 -20.49 -51.11
C ASN A 121 -5.42 -20.90 -50.03
N TYR A 122 -5.50 -22.20 -49.72
CA TYR A 122 -6.34 -22.68 -48.62
C TYR A 122 -5.96 -22.05 -47.28
N VAL A 123 -4.66 -22.02 -46.95
CA VAL A 123 -4.16 -21.50 -45.67
C VAL A 123 -4.29 -19.97 -45.62
N ILE A 124 -3.94 -19.27 -46.71
CA ILE A 124 -4.07 -17.81 -46.81
C ILE A 124 -5.53 -17.39 -46.66
N LYS A 125 -6.46 -18.12 -47.30
CA LYS A 125 -7.89 -17.86 -47.16
C LYS A 125 -8.35 -18.05 -45.72
N ALA A 126 -7.97 -19.15 -45.08
CA ALA A 126 -8.29 -19.38 -43.68
C ALA A 126 -7.74 -18.28 -42.75
N PHE A 127 -6.52 -17.79 -43.01
CA PHE A 127 -5.91 -16.68 -42.27
C PHE A 127 -6.68 -15.37 -42.43
N ALA A 128 -7.08 -15.05 -43.67
CA ALA A 128 -7.87 -13.86 -43.96
C ALA A 128 -9.25 -13.91 -43.26
N GLU A 129 -9.78 -15.11 -43.03
CA GLU A 129 -11.02 -15.36 -42.27
C GLU A 129 -10.79 -15.49 -40.75
N GLY A 130 -9.55 -15.31 -40.27
CA GLY A 130 -9.21 -15.37 -38.84
C GLY A 130 -9.10 -16.79 -38.27
N ASN A 131 -8.98 -17.81 -39.12
CA ASN A 131 -8.82 -19.20 -38.70
C ASN A 131 -7.35 -19.63 -38.69
N PHE A 132 -6.76 -19.67 -37.49
CA PHE A 132 -5.39 -20.13 -37.22
C PHE A 132 -5.31 -21.60 -36.76
N ASP A 133 -6.44 -22.29 -36.67
CA ASP A 133 -6.54 -23.74 -36.43
C ASP A 133 -6.55 -24.52 -37.75
N VAL A 134 -5.57 -24.24 -38.62
CA VAL A 134 -5.44 -24.89 -39.93
C VAL A 134 -4.16 -25.69 -40.04
N SER A 135 -4.26 -26.83 -40.72
CA SER A 135 -3.12 -27.67 -41.10
C SER A 135 -2.91 -27.57 -42.60
N LEU A 136 -1.65 -27.40 -43.04
CA LEU A 136 -1.32 -27.45 -44.46
C LEU A 136 -1.68 -28.83 -45.05
N PRO A 137 -2.51 -28.91 -46.10
CA PRO A 137 -2.80 -30.16 -46.79
C PRO A 137 -1.68 -30.51 -47.80
N ASN A 138 -1.64 -31.79 -48.20
CA ASN A 138 -0.77 -32.31 -49.28
C ASN A 138 0.74 -32.13 -49.01
N ARG A 139 1.21 -32.54 -47.83
CA ARG A 139 2.63 -32.45 -47.45
C ARG A 139 3.54 -33.12 -48.49
N GLU A 140 3.11 -34.23 -49.08
CA GLU A 140 3.86 -34.97 -50.10
C GLU A 140 4.17 -34.17 -51.38
N ALA A 141 3.47 -33.06 -51.65
CA ALA A 141 3.75 -32.20 -52.79
C ALA A 141 4.96 -31.26 -52.55
N PHE A 142 5.32 -31.01 -51.29
CA PHE A 142 6.39 -30.12 -50.89
C PHE A 142 7.71 -30.90 -50.76
N ILE A 143 8.40 -31.10 -51.88
CA ILE A 143 9.69 -31.83 -51.89
C ILE A 143 10.86 -30.92 -52.31
N GLY A 144 12.07 -31.28 -51.90
CA GLY A 144 13.27 -30.48 -52.17
C GLY A 144 13.16 -29.11 -51.51
N GLU A 145 13.44 -28.05 -52.26
CA GLU A 145 13.35 -26.66 -51.79
C GLU A 145 11.94 -26.23 -51.32
N TYR A 146 10.89 -26.95 -51.75
CA TYR A 146 9.52 -26.64 -51.32
C TYR A 146 9.21 -27.07 -49.87
N GLU A 147 9.94 -28.03 -49.29
CA GLU A 147 9.73 -28.43 -47.88
C GLU A 147 9.99 -27.25 -46.94
N THR A 148 10.96 -26.38 -47.26
CA THR A 148 11.21 -25.15 -46.49
C THR A 148 9.97 -24.24 -46.44
N ILE A 149 9.26 -24.08 -47.56
CA ILE A 149 8.02 -23.29 -47.61
C ILE A 149 6.96 -23.91 -46.70
N TYR A 150 6.82 -25.24 -46.72
CA TYR A 150 5.90 -25.96 -45.86
C TYR A 150 6.23 -25.72 -44.38
N THR A 151 7.50 -25.93 -44.00
CA THR A 151 7.97 -25.78 -42.62
C THR A 151 7.77 -24.35 -42.12
N GLU A 152 8.22 -23.34 -42.86
CA GLU A 152 8.09 -21.94 -42.46
C GLU A 152 6.63 -21.51 -42.33
N LEU A 153 5.75 -21.95 -43.23
CA LEU A 153 4.32 -21.63 -43.15
C LEU A 153 3.67 -22.30 -41.92
N VAL A 154 3.98 -23.57 -41.63
CA VAL A 154 3.50 -24.25 -40.42
C VAL A 154 4.00 -23.57 -39.15
N HIS A 155 5.27 -23.16 -39.13
CA HIS A 155 5.84 -22.40 -38.01
C HIS A 155 5.13 -21.06 -37.82
N MET A 156 4.86 -20.32 -38.90
CA MET A 156 4.13 -19.05 -38.85
C MET A 156 2.73 -19.23 -38.26
N VAL A 157 1.97 -20.24 -38.73
CA VAL A 157 0.62 -20.54 -38.22
C VAL A 157 0.64 -20.88 -36.74
N THR A 158 1.58 -21.72 -36.35
CA THR A 158 1.70 -22.16 -34.95
C THR A 158 2.05 -20.97 -34.06
N ARG A 159 3.04 -20.17 -34.42
CA ARG A 159 3.48 -19.01 -33.63
C ARG A 159 2.39 -17.95 -33.47
N ILE A 160 1.67 -17.61 -34.55
CA ILE A 160 0.58 -16.61 -34.45
C ILE A 160 -0.52 -17.12 -33.53
N SER A 161 -0.92 -18.39 -33.68
CA SER A 161 -1.95 -18.98 -32.82
C SER A 161 -1.51 -19.06 -31.35
N GLU A 162 -0.24 -19.35 -31.08
CA GLU A 162 0.33 -19.39 -29.73
C GLU A 162 0.37 -17.99 -29.10
N THR A 163 0.86 -16.99 -29.84
CA THR A 163 0.91 -15.60 -29.36
C THR A 163 -0.48 -15.05 -29.05
N LEU A 164 -1.49 -15.28 -29.90
CA LEU A 164 -2.85 -14.84 -29.62
C LEU A 164 -3.45 -15.54 -28.40
N LYS A 165 -3.10 -16.80 -28.17
CA LYS A 165 -3.51 -17.53 -26.98
C LYS A 165 -2.87 -16.97 -25.70
N GLU A 166 -1.58 -16.63 -25.75
CA GLU A 166 -0.90 -15.96 -24.63
C GLU A 166 -1.55 -14.61 -24.32
N ILE A 167 -1.98 -13.86 -25.34
CA ILE A 167 -2.73 -12.60 -25.17
C ILE A 167 -4.09 -12.85 -24.51
N ASP A 168 -4.84 -13.88 -24.93
CA ASP A 168 -6.12 -14.26 -24.30
C ASP A 168 -5.93 -14.59 -22.81
N GLU A 169 -4.94 -15.44 -22.51
CA GLU A 169 -4.61 -15.82 -21.12
C GLU A 169 -4.19 -14.61 -20.28
N ALA A 170 -3.30 -13.76 -20.80
CA ALA A 170 -2.85 -12.54 -20.13
C ALA A 170 -4.00 -11.55 -19.90
N SER A 171 -4.89 -11.38 -20.88
CA SER A 171 -6.08 -10.52 -20.74
C SER A 171 -7.01 -11.03 -19.64
N GLY A 172 -7.21 -12.35 -19.52
CA GLY A 172 -7.98 -12.96 -18.44
C GLY A 172 -7.36 -12.69 -17.06
N GLN A 173 -6.03 -12.75 -16.95
CA GLN A 173 -5.33 -12.42 -15.71
C GLN A 173 -5.47 -10.93 -15.34
N VAL A 174 -5.32 -10.03 -16.32
CA VAL A 174 -5.51 -8.59 -16.09
C VAL A 174 -6.95 -8.28 -15.65
N SER A 175 -7.95 -8.89 -16.30
CA SER A 175 -9.36 -8.69 -15.92
C SER A 175 -9.61 -9.13 -14.47
N ASN A 176 -9.18 -10.32 -14.09
CA ASN A 176 -9.35 -10.83 -12.73
C ASN A 176 -8.60 -9.97 -11.70
N GLY A 177 -7.32 -9.67 -11.97
CA GLY A 177 -6.51 -8.86 -11.07
C GLY A 177 -7.03 -7.45 -10.89
N SER A 178 -7.60 -6.86 -11.95
CA SER A 178 -8.23 -5.53 -11.87
C SER A 178 -9.53 -5.59 -11.07
N ASN A 179 -10.36 -6.63 -11.23
CA ASN A 179 -11.55 -6.80 -10.39
C ASN A 179 -11.18 -6.93 -8.90
N ASP A 180 -10.18 -7.74 -8.56
CA ASP A 180 -9.70 -7.90 -7.19
C ASP A 180 -9.13 -6.59 -6.61
N LEU A 181 -8.43 -5.82 -7.44
CA LEU A 181 -7.91 -4.50 -7.06
C LEU A 181 -9.05 -3.48 -6.84
N ALA A 182 -10.09 -3.52 -7.66
CA ALA A 182 -11.27 -2.67 -7.49
C ALA A 182 -11.99 -2.94 -6.17
N LEU A 183 -12.20 -4.22 -5.83
CA LEU A 183 -12.79 -4.65 -4.56
C LEU A 183 -11.92 -4.24 -3.37
N SER A 184 -10.61 -4.51 -3.43
CA SER A 184 -9.68 -4.14 -2.36
C SER A 184 -9.62 -2.62 -2.14
N SER A 185 -9.75 -1.84 -3.22
CA SER A 185 -9.81 -0.39 -3.15
C SER A 185 -11.12 0.09 -2.54
N GLN A 186 -12.24 -0.57 -2.82
CA GLN A 186 -13.52 -0.26 -2.17
C GLN A 186 -13.46 -0.52 -0.65
N ASP A 187 -12.88 -1.66 -0.24
CA ASP A 187 -12.65 -1.98 1.17
C ASP A 187 -11.73 -0.93 1.84
N LEU A 188 -10.71 -0.46 1.13
CA LEU A 188 -9.82 0.60 1.62
C LEU A 188 -10.57 1.93 1.80
N ALA A 189 -11.47 2.29 0.86
CA ALA A 189 -12.28 3.50 0.96
C ALA A 189 -13.28 3.45 2.13
N GLU A 190 -13.89 2.29 2.37
CA GLU A 190 -14.75 2.04 3.54
C GLU A 190 -13.92 2.12 4.83
N GLY A 191 -12.75 1.48 4.86
CA GLY A 191 -11.80 1.54 5.96
C GLY A 191 -11.37 2.98 6.28
N ALA A 192 -11.07 3.78 5.26
CA ALA A 192 -10.76 5.21 5.42
C ALA A 192 -11.94 5.98 6.01
N THR A 193 -13.18 5.71 5.58
CA THR A 193 -14.38 6.35 6.15
C THR A 193 -14.55 6.01 7.64
N ASN A 194 -14.34 4.74 8.01
CA ASN A 194 -14.39 4.30 9.41
C ASN A 194 -13.25 4.92 10.25
N GLN A 195 -12.07 5.09 9.65
CA GLN A 195 -10.96 5.80 10.29
C GLN A 195 -11.29 7.28 10.50
N ALA A 196 -11.91 7.95 9.53
CA ALA A 196 -12.33 9.35 9.66
C ALA A 196 -13.26 9.55 10.86
N ALA A 197 -14.30 8.72 10.98
CA ALA A 197 -15.22 8.74 12.12
C ALA A 197 -14.51 8.45 13.47
N SER A 198 -13.43 7.69 13.46
CA SER A 198 -12.63 7.42 14.65
C SER A 198 -11.74 8.62 15.02
N VAL A 199 -11.16 9.30 14.01
CA VAL A 199 -10.40 10.54 14.21
C VAL A 199 -11.30 11.65 14.75
N GLU A 200 -12.52 11.81 14.24
CA GLU A 200 -13.49 12.79 14.78
C GLU A 200 -13.79 12.58 16.27
N ARG A 201 -14.06 11.33 16.68
CA ARG A 201 -14.27 11.00 18.10
C ARG A 201 -13.03 11.25 18.96
N LEU A 202 -11.84 10.99 18.43
CA LEU A 202 -10.60 11.27 19.14
C LEU A 202 -10.37 12.77 19.30
N MET A 203 -10.72 13.59 18.31
CA MET A 203 -10.68 15.05 18.38
C MET A 203 -11.64 15.60 19.45
N GLU A 204 -12.83 15.01 19.57
CA GLU A 204 -13.77 15.34 20.65
C GLU A 204 -13.17 15.05 22.03
N MET A 205 -12.56 13.87 22.21
CA MET A 205 -11.86 13.54 23.46
C MET A 205 -10.67 14.46 23.75
N VAL A 206 -9.91 14.86 22.73
CA VAL A 206 -8.81 15.84 22.88
C VAL A 206 -9.34 17.19 23.35
N THR A 207 -10.49 17.62 22.82
CA THR A 207 -11.15 18.86 23.25
C THR A 207 -11.58 18.78 24.71
N GLU A 208 -12.16 17.65 25.14
CA GLU A 208 -12.54 17.41 26.53
C GLU A 208 -11.32 17.43 27.46
N VAL A 209 -10.25 16.71 27.10
CA VAL A 209 -8.99 16.70 27.88
C VAL A 209 -8.38 18.10 27.95
N THR A 210 -8.42 18.88 26.86
CA THR A 210 -7.96 20.27 26.85
C THR A 210 -8.73 21.11 27.86
N ALA A 211 -10.06 21.00 27.88
CA ALA A 211 -10.91 21.71 28.84
C ALA A 211 -10.55 21.32 30.28
N GLN A 212 -10.32 20.04 30.54
CA GLN A 212 -9.96 19.54 31.87
C GLN A 212 -8.56 20.03 32.32
N VAL A 213 -7.59 20.16 31.42
CA VAL A 213 -6.28 20.75 31.73
C VAL A 213 -6.40 22.23 32.11
N VAL A 214 -7.24 22.99 31.41
CA VAL A 214 -7.53 24.39 31.73
C VAL A 214 -8.20 24.50 33.10
N GLU A 215 -9.17 23.65 33.39
CA GLU A 215 -9.86 23.59 34.69
C GLU A 215 -8.90 23.24 35.84
N ASN A 216 -8.00 22.26 35.63
CA ASN A 216 -6.97 21.90 36.61
C ASN A 216 -6.03 23.07 36.90
N THR A 217 -5.63 23.82 35.85
CA THR A 217 -4.77 24.99 36.00
C THR A 217 -5.47 26.08 36.83
N LYS A 218 -6.74 26.35 36.56
CA LYS A 218 -7.53 27.29 37.35
C LYS A 218 -7.69 26.83 38.81
N THR A 219 -8.04 25.56 39.01
CA THR A 219 -8.25 24.99 40.35
C THR A 219 -6.96 25.00 41.17
N THR A 220 -5.81 24.81 40.53
CA THR A 220 -4.51 24.92 41.19
C THR A 220 -4.17 26.35 41.56
N ASP A 221 -4.44 27.34 40.70
CA ASP A 221 -4.27 28.75 41.06
C ASP A 221 -5.15 29.16 42.25
N ASP A 222 -6.41 28.70 42.29
CA ASP A 222 -7.32 28.94 43.42
C ASP A 222 -6.82 28.26 44.71
N ALA A 223 -6.34 27.02 44.62
CA ALA A 223 -5.77 26.29 45.75
C ALA A 223 -4.51 26.96 46.29
N HIS A 224 -3.66 27.49 45.40
CA HIS A 224 -2.46 28.25 45.78
C HIS A 224 -2.83 29.51 46.56
N ALA A 225 -3.78 30.31 46.05
CA ALA A 225 -4.24 31.53 46.72
C ALA A 225 -4.83 31.24 48.10
N ASN A 226 -5.65 30.18 48.22
CA ASN A 226 -6.24 29.77 49.50
C ASN A 226 -5.19 29.29 50.52
N ALA A 227 -4.19 28.51 50.08
CA ALA A 227 -3.10 28.07 50.94
C ALA A 227 -2.28 29.27 51.45
N GLN A 228 -2.00 30.24 50.57
CA GLN A 228 -1.27 31.46 50.92
C GLN A 228 -2.05 32.33 51.92
N ALA A 229 -3.35 32.53 51.70
CA ALA A 229 -4.20 33.27 52.63
C ALA A 229 -4.30 32.58 54.01
N THR A 230 -4.34 31.25 54.03
CA THR A 230 -4.36 30.47 55.28
C THR A 230 -3.04 30.59 56.04
N ALA A 231 -1.91 30.54 55.34
CA ALA A 231 -0.59 30.74 55.93
C ALA A 231 -0.43 32.14 56.52
N GLU A 232 -0.94 33.17 55.83
CA GLU A 232 -0.95 34.55 56.34
C GLU A 232 -1.78 34.67 57.61
N GLN A 233 -2.99 34.09 57.63
CA GLN A 233 -3.85 34.11 58.82
C GLN A 233 -3.24 33.35 60.01
N ALA A 234 -2.56 32.23 59.75
CA ALA A 234 -1.82 31.49 60.77
C ALA A 234 -0.64 32.31 61.32
N SER A 235 0.08 33.05 60.46
CA SER A 235 1.17 33.95 60.86
C SER A 235 0.69 35.11 61.75
N ILE A 236 -0.45 35.71 61.41
CA ILE A 236 -1.10 36.73 62.24
C ILE A 236 -1.48 36.12 63.60
N SER A 237 -2.10 34.93 63.59
CA SER A 237 -2.51 34.23 64.82
C SER A 237 -1.31 33.90 65.71
N ARG A 238 -0.18 33.51 65.13
CA ARG A 238 1.08 33.26 65.86
C ARG A 238 1.60 34.52 66.52
N THR A 239 1.53 35.66 65.82
CA THR A 239 1.91 36.96 66.39
C THR A 239 1.01 37.31 67.57
N LYS A 240 -0.29 37.05 67.48
CA LYS A 240 -1.23 37.24 68.62
C LYS A 240 -1.00 36.28 69.77
N MET A 241 -0.57 35.04 69.53
CA MET A 241 -0.15 34.14 70.60
C MET A 241 1.09 34.66 71.33
N LYS A 242 2.05 35.24 70.60
CA LYS A 242 3.22 35.88 71.24
C LYS A 242 2.82 37.04 72.14
N GLU A 243 1.93 37.93 71.67
CA GLU A 243 1.36 39.01 72.50
C GLU A 243 0.64 38.46 73.74
N LEU A 244 -0.09 37.34 73.60
CA LEU A 244 -0.77 36.68 74.72
C LEU A 244 0.21 36.09 75.75
N THR A 245 1.28 35.44 75.30
CA THR A 245 2.34 34.92 76.18
C THR A 245 2.99 36.05 76.97
N GLU A 246 3.32 37.18 76.33
CA GLU A 246 3.90 38.35 77.00
C GLU A 246 2.94 38.93 78.07
N ALA A 247 1.64 38.95 77.78
CA ALA A 247 0.62 39.39 78.74
C ALA A 247 0.51 38.43 79.95
N MET A 248 0.55 37.11 79.71
CA MET A 248 0.50 36.10 80.77
C MET A 248 1.77 36.12 81.64
N ASP A 249 2.95 36.33 81.04
CA ASP A 249 4.20 36.52 81.79
C ASP A 249 4.13 37.76 82.69
N THR A 250 3.53 38.85 82.19
CA THR A 250 3.29 40.06 83.00
C THR A 250 2.33 39.79 84.16
N ILE A 251 1.25 39.03 83.93
CA ILE A 251 0.31 38.61 84.99
C ILE A 251 1.02 37.72 86.01
N ASN A 252 1.88 36.80 85.57
CA ASN A 252 2.66 35.93 86.44
C ASN A 252 3.61 36.75 87.33
N GLN A 253 4.34 37.69 86.74
CA GLN A 253 5.26 38.56 87.47
C GLN A 253 4.53 39.42 88.52
N THR A 254 3.43 40.08 88.11
CA THR A 254 2.63 40.91 89.04
C THR A 254 1.95 40.08 90.13
N SER A 255 1.52 38.84 89.83
CA SER A 255 0.98 37.92 90.85
C SER A 255 2.03 37.50 91.88
N ASN A 256 3.28 37.26 91.44
CA ASN A 256 4.39 36.97 92.36
C ASN A 256 4.73 38.18 93.25
N GLU A 257 4.67 39.40 92.70
CA GLU A 257 4.84 40.62 93.49
C GLU A 257 3.73 40.79 94.53
N ILE A 258 2.46 40.51 94.16
CA ILE A 258 1.34 40.50 95.11
C ILE A 258 1.56 39.44 96.18
N ALA A 259 1.99 38.22 95.83
CA ALA A 259 2.27 37.15 96.79
C ALA A 259 3.29 37.61 97.86
N LYS A 260 4.34 38.33 97.43
CA LYS A 260 5.32 38.92 98.34
C LYS A 260 4.71 39.96 99.29
N ILE A 261 3.87 40.85 98.77
CA ILE A 261 3.17 41.85 99.59
C ILE A 261 2.24 41.17 100.62
N ILE A 262 1.57 40.08 100.25
CA ILE A 262 0.70 39.34 101.17
C ILE A 262 1.52 38.71 102.33
N VAL A 263 2.73 38.20 102.05
CA VAL A 263 3.65 37.72 103.09
C VAL A 263 4.04 38.85 104.05
N ASP A 264 4.37 40.04 103.51
CA ASP A 264 4.69 41.21 104.34
C ASP A 264 3.47 41.63 105.22
N ILE A 265 2.25 41.56 104.69
CA ILE A 265 1.01 41.85 105.43
C ILE A 265 0.79 40.82 106.55
N GLU A 266 1.02 39.52 106.29
CA GLU A 266 0.95 38.46 107.29
C GLU A 266 1.94 38.71 108.43
N GLU A 267 3.17 39.13 108.10
CA GLU A 267 4.18 39.49 109.08
C GLU A 267 3.76 40.71 109.92
N ILE A 268 3.26 41.78 109.30
CA ILE A 268 2.75 42.97 110.00
C ILE A 268 1.58 42.60 110.92
N ALA A 269 0.66 41.75 110.48
CA ALA A 269 -0.47 41.27 111.28
C ALA A 269 0.02 40.47 112.50
N SER A 270 1.00 39.58 112.32
CA SER A 270 1.62 38.82 113.41
C SER A 270 2.35 39.72 114.41
N GLN A 271 3.12 40.70 113.93
CA GLN A 271 3.78 41.70 114.79
C GLN A 271 2.74 42.53 115.56
N THR A 272 1.66 42.96 114.91
CA THR A 272 0.56 43.72 115.55
C THR A 272 -0.14 42.88 116.62
N ASN A 273 -0.37 41.60 116.36
CA ASN A 273 -0.91 40.64 117.32
C ASN A 273 0.00 40.54 118.57
N LEU A 274 1.32 40.41 118.38
CA LEU A 274 2.30 40.39 119.48
C LEU A 274 2.34 41.71 120.27
N LEU A 275 2.33 42.86 119.58
CA LEU A 275 2.27 44.19 120.22
C LEU A 275 1.00 44.36 121.05
N SER A 276 -0.15 43.96 120.50
CA SER A 276 -1.44 44.05 121.18
C SER A 276 -1.53 43.13 122.39
N LEU A 277 -0.91 41.95 122.34
CA LEU A 277 -0.78 41.03 123.47
C LEU A 277 0.07 41.66 124.59
N ASN A 278 1.21 42.26 124.24
CA ASN A 278 2.05 42.99 125.19
C ASN A 278 1.30 44.16 125.84
N ALA A 279 0.51 44.91 125.04
CA ALA A 279 -0.32 45.99 125.54
C ALA A 279 -1.46 45.50 126.46
N ALA A 280 -2.09 44.36 126.14
CA ALA A 280 -3.11 43.73 126.98
C ALA A 280 -2.53 43.26 128.33
N ILE A 281 -1.31 42.69 128.32
CA ILE A 281 -0.58 42.30 129.54
C ILE A 281 -0.28 43.52 130.41
N GLU A 282 0.25 44.60 129.84
CA GLU A 282 0.59 45.80 130.60
C GLU A 282 -0.66 46.56 131.10
N ALA A 283 -1.75 46.53 130.34
CA ALA A 283 -3.06 47.04 130.77
C ALA A 283 -3.64 46.23 131.94
N ALA A 284 -3.49 44.89 131.93
CA ALA A 284 -3.86 44.04 133.07
C ALA A 284 -2.99 44.33 134.31
N ARG A 285 -1.72 44.68 134.11
CA ARG A 285 -0.77 45.07 135.16
C ARG A 285 -1.13 46.41 135.83
N ALA A 286 -1.75 47.32 135.09
CA ALA A 286 -2.23 48.62 135.60
C ALA A 286 -3.57 48.56 136.38
N GLY A 287 -4.19 47.39 136.52
CA GLY A 287 -5.38 47.18 137.35
C GLY A 287 -6.63 47.94 136.87
N GLU A 288 -7.38 48.57 137.79
CA GLU A 288 -8.62 49.30 137.47
C GLU A 288 -8.41 50.47 136.48
N ALA A 289 -7.23 51.13 136.49
CA ALA A 289 -6.91 52.23 135.58
C ALA A 289 -6.66 51.78 134.13
N GLY A 290 -6.35 50.49 133.91
CA GLY A 290 -6.01 49.92 132.60
C GLY A 290 -7.16 49.23 131.87
N LYS A 291 -8.35 49.09 132.48
CA LYS A 291 -9.49 48.34 131.89
C LYS A 291 -9.90 48.82 130.50
N GLY A 292 -9.93 50.13 130.25
CA GLY A 292 -10.25 50.69 128.92
C GLY A 292 -9.18 50.34 127.87
N PHE A 293 -7.90 50.39 128.25
CA PHE A 293 -6.78 50.00 127.38
C PHE A 293 -6.75 48.50 127.10
N ALA A 294 -7.11 47.65 128.07
CA ALA A 294 -7.18 46.21 127.89
C ALA A 294 -8.23 45.81 126.83
N VAL A 295 -9.40 46.47 126.83
CA VAL A 295 -10.44 46.23 125.82
C VAL A 295 -9.98 46.64 124.43
N VAL A 296 -9.32 47.79 124.29
CA VAL A 296 -8.77 48.25 123.01
C VAL A 296 -7.66 47.30 122.52
N ALA A 297 -6.77 46.87 123.41
CA ALA A 297 -5.70 45.93 123.07
C ALA A 297 -6.25 44.58 122.58
N ASP A 298 -7.30 44.03 123.21
CA ASP A 298 -7.90 42.76 122.79
C ASP A 298 -8.70 42.90 121.48
N GLN A 299 -9.30 44.06 121.20
CA GLN A 299 -9.89 44.38 119.90
C GLN A 299 -8.83 44.48 118.79
N ILE A 300 -7.69 45.13 119.05
CA ILE A 300 -6.56 45.19 118.11
C ILE A 300 -6.02 43.78 117.85
N ARG A 301 -5.90 42.95 118.90
CA ARG A 301 -5.47 41.55 118.81
C ARG A 301 -6.36 40.76 117.86
N LYS A 302 -7.67 40.88 118.03
CA LYS A 302 -8.65 40.20 117.17
C LYS A 302 -8.61 40.70 115.72
N LEU A 303 -8.49 42.01 115.49
CA LEU A 303 -8.29 42.55 114.14
C LEU A 303 -7.00 42.04 113.48
N ALA A 304 -5.93 41.89 114.27
CA ALA A 304 -4.65 41.38 113.78
C ALA A 304 -4.73 39.88 113.41
N GLU A 305 -5.41 39.07 114.21
CA GLU A 305 -5.67 37.65 113.93
C GLU A 305 -6.57 37.49 112.68
N ASP A 306 -7.64 38.29 112.56
CA ASP A 306 -8.51 38.31 111.38
C ASP A 306 -7.75 38.77 110.11
N SER A 307 -6.83 39.74 110.24
CA SER A 307 -5.97 40.20 109.15
C SER A 307 -4.97 39.12 108.70
N ALA A 308 -4.36 38.39 109.65
CA ALA A 308 -3.46 37.28 109.35
C ALA A 308 -4.20 36.15 108.62
N ASN A 309 -5.39 35.76 109.11
CA ASN A 309 -6.23 34.75 108.44
C ASN A 309 -6.65 35.18 107.02
N SER A 310 -6.97 36.46 106.84
CA SER A 310 -7.29 37.02 105.51
C SER A 310 -6.08 37.03 104.58
N ALA A 311 -4.89 37.33 105.09
CA ALA A 311 -3.64 37.27 104.34
C ALA A 311 -3.34 35.83 103.89
N VAL A 312 -3.45 34.83 104.76
CA VAL A 312 -3.28 33.40 104.42
C VAL A 312 -4.27 32.96 103.34
N THR A 313 -5.55 33.35 103.46
CA THR A 313 -6.56 33.02 102.45
C THR A 313 -6.26 33.68 101.10
N THR A 314 -5.82 34.94 101.11
CA THR A 314 -5.44 35.67 99.89
C THR A 314 -4.20 35.05 99.24
N LYS A 315 -3.22 34.62 100.04
CA LYS A 315 -2.03 33.92 99.57
C LYS A 315 -2.40 32.64 98.81
N ASP A 316 -3.28 31.80 99.36
CA ASP A 316 -3.74 30.58 98.68
C ASP A 316 -4.45 30.89 97.34
N LEU A 317 -5.23 31.97 97.26
CA LEU A 317 -5.85 32.42 96.01
C LEU A 317 -4.81 32.91 94.98
N ILE A 318 -3.77 33.61 95.43
CA ILE A 318 -2.68 34.08 94.56
C ILE A 318 -1.84 32.91 94.07
N ASP A 319 -1.50 31.94 94.93
CA ASP A 319 -0.76 30.73 94.55
C ASP A 319 -1.54 29.92 93.49
N LYS A 320 -2.86 29.78 93.67
CA LYS A 320 -3.75 29.19 92.66
C LYS A 320 -3.74 29.99 91.34
N SER A 321 -3.76 31.31 91.42
CA SER A 321 -3.72 32.18 90.23
C SER A 321 -2.41 32.03 89.46
N ILE A 322 -1.26 31.97 90.16
CA ILE A 322 0.05 31.71 89.56
C ILE A 322 0.07 30.36 88.85
N HIS A 323 -0.51 29.32 89.46
CA HIS A 323 -0.59 27.99 88.85
C HIS A 323 -1.44 27.98 87.57
N GLU A 324 -2.61 28.64 87.58
CA GLU A 324 -3.45 28.74 86.38
C GLU A 324 -2.79 29.56 85.26
N VAL A 325 -2.03 30.61 85.60
CA VAL A 325 -1.26 31.39 84.62
C VAL A 325 -0.12 30.56 84.01
N GLN A 326 0.61 29.78 84.80
CA GLN A 326 1.63 28.84 84.29
C GLN A 326 1.03 27.84 83.30
N LYS A 327 -0.11 27.25 83.64
CA LYS A 327 -0.86 26.37 82.74
C LYS A 327 -1.32 27.10 81.47
N GLY A 328 -1.76 28.35 81.60
CA GLY A 328 -2.09 29.22 80.46
C GLY A 328 -0.91 29.46 79.53
N ASN A 329 0.29 29.68 80.08
CA ASN A 329 1.54 29.80 79.32
C ASN A 329 1.85 28.52 78.55
N GLU A 330 1.79 27.35 79.19
CA GLU A 330 2.02 26.06 78.52
C GLU A 330 1.05 25.85 77.34
N ILE A 331 -0.24 26.14 77.52
CA ILE A 331 -1.26 26.02 76.46
C ILE A 331 -0.97 26.99 75.31
N THR A 332 -0.56 28.22 75.63
CA THR A 332 -0.26 29.24 74.61
C THR A 332 0.98 28.86 73.80
N GLU A 333 2.01 28.32 74.44
CA GLU A 333 3.22 27.80 73.77
C GLU A 333 2.89 26.62 72.84
N GLN A 334 2.12 25.65 73.33
CA GLN A 334 1.65 24.52 72.51
C GLN A 334 0.84 24.99 71.30
N THR A 335 -0.03 25.98 71.49
CA THR A 335 -0.85 26.57 70.42
C THR A 335 0.03 27.31 69.40
N SER A 336 1.04 28.06 69.85
CA SER A 336 2.01 28.73 68.98
C SER A 336 2.80 27.73 68.12
N ASN A 337 3.24 26.62 68.72
CA ASN A 337 3.91 25.52 68.00
C ASN A 337 2.99 24.85 66.98
N ALA A 338 1.72 24.63 67.32
CA ALA A 338 0.73 24.10 66.38
C ALA A 338 0.52 25.03 65.18
N LEU A 339 0.51 26.35 65.40
CA LEU A 339 0.41 27.34 64.31
C LEU A 339 1.65 27.35 63.41
N ASN A 340 2.86 27.15 63.95
CA ASN A 340 4.06 26.97 63.11
C ASN A 340 3.94 25.73 62.21
N ASN A 341 3.48 24.61 62.76
CA ASN A 341 3.26 23.40 61.97
C ASN A 341 2.23 23.61 60.85
N VAL A 342 1.18 24.42 61.09
CA VAL A 342 0.21 24.78 60.04
C VAL A 342 0.87 25.59 58.92
N ILE A 343 1.72 26.56 59.26
CA ILE A 343 2.47 27.36 58.26
C ILE A 343 3.36 26.44 57.42
N ASP A 344 4.15 25.57 58.05
CA ASP A 344 5.05 24.63 57.36
C ASP A 344 4.27 23.67 56.44
N GLN A 345 3.09 23.20 56.87
CA GLN A 345 2.21 22.37 56.05
C GLN A 345 1.63 23.15 54.85
N MET A 346 1.26 24.43 55.04
CA MET A 346 0.78 25.27 53.95
C MET A 346 1.88 25.51 52.89
N ASP A 347 3.13 25.71 53.30
CA ASP A 347 4.26 25.80 52.38
C ASP A 347 4.44 24.51 51.56
N GLY A 348 4.25 23.35 52.20
CA GLY A 348 4.22 22.06 51.52
C GLY A 348 3.10 21.95 50.47
N ILE A 349 1.89 22.43 50.79
CA ILE A 349 0.75 22.47 49.86
C ILE A 349 1.07 23.41 48.69
N VAL A 350 1.60 24.60 48.95
CA VAL A 350 2.01 25.57 47.92
C VAL A 350 3.00 24.95 46.95
N ALA A 351 4.01 24.23 47.46
CA ALA A 351 5.01 23.55 46.63
C ALA A 351 4.39 22.41 45.81
N ALA A 352 3.44 21.64 46.37
CA ALA A 352 2.74 20.58 45.65
C ALA A 352 1.87 21.15 44.52
N VAL A 353 1.12 22.22 44.78
CA VAL A 353 0.29 22.91 43.80
C VAL A 353 1.13 23.48 42.65
N ALA A 354 2.30 24.06 42.95
CA ALA A 354 3.22 24.54 41.92
C ALA A 354 3.71 23.41 40.98
N LYS A 355 3.94 22.20 41.51
CA LYS A 355 4.27 21.03 40.69
C LYS A 355 3.10 20.60 39.79
N ILE A 356 1.87 20.60 40.32
CA ILE A 356 0.68 20.25 39.54
C ILE A 356 0.47 21.27 38.41
N ARG A 357 0.66 22.56 38.68
CA ARG A 357 0.58 23.61 37.66
C ARG A 357 1.60 23.39 36.54
N THR A 358 2.86 23.15 36.90
CA THR A 358 3.92 22.85 35.92
C THR A 358 3.58 21.61 35.08
N ALA A 359 3.04 20.56 35.71
CA ALA A 359 2.60 19.35 34.99
C ALA A 359 1.42 19.64 34.05
N SER A 360 0.47 20.49 34.47
CA SER A 360 -0.69 20.89 33.68
C SER A 360 -0.27 21.73 32.47
N ASP A 361 0.68 22.64 32.63
CA ASP A 361 1.27 23.41 31.52
C ASP A 361 1.94 22.48 30.49
N SER A 362 2.67 21.47 30.96
CA SER A 362 3.27 20.46 30.09
C SER A 362 2.21 19.61 29.38
N GLN A 363 1.13 19.23 30.08
CA GLN A 363 0.01 18.51 29.47
C GLN A 363 -0.66 19.35 28.37
N ALA A 364 -0.86 20.65 28.59
CA ALA A 364 -1.45 21.55 27.59
C ALA A 364 -0.61 21.58 26.29
N VAL A 365 0.71 21.61 26.41
CA VAL A 365 1.62 21.54 25.25
C VAL A 365 1.49 20.19 24.53
N SER A 366 1.52 19.08 25.27
CA SER A 366 1.40 17.74 24.68
C SER A 366 0.04 17.52 24.00
N VAL A 367 -1.05 18.00 24.60
CA VAL A 367 -2.39 17.89 24.03
C VAL A 367 -2.49 18.67 22.71
N LYS A 368 -1.86 19.85 22.61
CA LYS A 368 -1.79 20.62 21.38
C LYS A 368 -0.95 19.94 20.28
N GLU A 369 0.08 19.19 20.65
CA GLU A 369 0.81 18.36 19.68
C GLU A 369 -0.01 17.17 19.19
N ILE A 370 -0.78 16.54 20.10
CA ILE A 370 -1.71 15.47 19.74
C ILE A 370 -2.78 15.98 18.77
N GLU A 371 -3.34 17.16 19.03
CA GLU A 371 -4.32 17.82 18.15
C GLU A 371 -3.78 17.99 16.72
N ARG A 372 -2.57 18.55 16.57
CA ARG A 372 -1.89 18.67 15.26
C ARG A 372 -1.62 17.31 14.61
N GLY A 373 -1.29 16.30 15.42
CA GLY A 373 -1.11 14.92 14.95
C GLY A 373 -2.39 14.38 14.30
N PHE A 374 -3.55 14.66 14.90
CA PHE A 374 -4.83 14.25 14.34
C PHE A 374 -5.21 15.00 13.06
N GLU A 375 -4.90 16.30 12.95
CA GLU A 375 -5.06 17.03 11.68
C GLU A 375 -4.27 16.36 10.54
N SER A 376 -3.03 15.96 10.81
CA SER A 376 -2.21 15.23 9.82
C SER A 376 -2.78 13.85 9.49
N ILE A 377 -3.29 13.11 10.47
CA ILE A 377 -3.91 11.81 10.24
C ILE A 377 -5.19 11.98 9.40
N SER A 378 -6.00 12.99 9.69
CA SER A 378 -7.22 13.31 8.94
C SER A 378 -6.92 13.55 7.45
N ALA A 379 -5.88 14.33 7.14
CA ALA A 379 -5.45 14.55 5.76
C ALA A 379 -5.01 13.26 5.06
N VAL A 380 -4.31 12.35 5.77
CA VAL A 380 -3.91 11.04 5.21
C VAL A 380 -5.13 10.15 4.97
N VAL A 381 -6.10 10.14 5.88
CA VAL A 381 -7.35 9.39 5.72
C VAL A 381 -8.12 9.87 4.49
N GLU A 382 -8.24 11.18 4.29
CA GLU A 382 -8.88 11.76 3.11
C GLU A 382 -8.12 11.39 1.82
N SER A 383 -6.79 11.52 1.84
CA SER A 383 -5.95 11.11 0.70
C SER A 383 -6.09 9.62 0.38
N ASN A 384 -6.18 8.75 1.39
CA ASN A 384 -6.38 7.32 1.19
C ASN A 384 -7.76 7.03 0.59
N SER A 385 -8.81 7.72 1.05
CA SER A 385 -10.16 7.58 0.50
C SER A 385 -10.20 7.99 -0.98
N ALA A 386 -9.59 9.14 -1.32
CA ALA A 386 -9.51 9.63 -2.70
C ALA A 386 -8.70 8.67 -3.59
N ALA A 387 -7.51 8.26 -3.15
CA ALA A 387 -6.66 7.34 -3.90
C ALA A 387 -7.32 5.96 -4.10
N ALA A 388 -8.07 5.49 -3.10
CA ALA A 388 -8.83 4.26 -3.20
C ALA A 388 -9.97 4.36 -4.23
N GLN A 389 -10.71 5.46 -4.25
CA GLN A 389 -11.74 5.69 -5.27
C GLN A 389 -11.16 5.77 -6.68
N GLU A 390 -10.04 6.49 -6.86
CA GLU A 390 -9.35 6.59 -8.14
C GLU A 390 -8.79 5.24 -8.62
N THR A 391 -8.20 4.46 -7.70
CA THR A 391 -7.69 3.12 -7.99
C THR A 391 -8.82 2.18 -8.38
N SER A 392 -9.98 2.25 -7.70
CA SER A 392 -11.17 1.47 -8.04
C SER A 392 -11.66 1.77 -9.45
N ALA A 393 -11.82 3.06 -9.81
CA ALA A 393 -12.23 3.49 -11.14
C ALA A 393 -11.24 3.06 -12.24
N THR A 394 -9.94 3.24 -12.00
CA THR A 394 -8.90 2.80 -12.94
C THR A 394 -8.90 1.29 -13.13
N SER A 395 -9.17 0.54 -12.06
CA SER A 395 -9.25 -0.92 -12.11
C SER A 395 -10.47 -1.41 -12.91
N GLU A 396 -11.61 -0.73 -12.78
CA GLU A 396 -12.78 -1.00 -13.63
C GLU A 396 -12.46 -0.77 -15.12
N GLU A 397 -11.74 0.32 -15.44
CA GLU A 397 -11.31 0.61 -16.81
C GLU A 397 -10.35 -0.46 -17.35
N LEU A 398 -9.36 -0.89 -16.57
CA LEU A 398 -8.45 -1.97 -16.94
C LEU A 398 -9.19 -3.28 -17.19
N SER A 399 -10.19 -3.60 -16.36
CA SER A 399 -11.03 -4.78 -16.54
C SER A 399 -11.82 -4.70 -17.86
N ALA A 400 -12.40 -3.55 -18.17
CA ALA A 400 -13.11 -3.32 -19.44
C ALA A 400 -12.18 -3.42 -20.66
N GLN A 401 -10.96 -2.88 -20.58
CA GLN A 401 -9.96 -2.99 -21.64
C GLN A 401 -9.50 -4.44 -21.83
N ALA A 402 -9.32 -5.20 -20.75
CA ALA A 402 -8.98 -6.61 -20.80
C ALA A 402 -10.09 -7.46 -21.44
N ILE A 403 -11.36 -7.19 -21.10
CA ILE A 403 -12.51 -7.82 -21.75
C ILE A 403 -12.54 -7.49 -23.25
N THR A 404 -12.27 -6.23 -23.62
CA THR A 404 -12.20 -5.81 -25.03
C THR A 404 -11.10 -6.57 -25.78
N LEU A 405 -9.91 -6.72 -25.20
CA LEU A 405 -8.82 -7.51 -25.79
C LEU A 405 -9.23 -8.97 -25.98
N LYS A 406 -9.92 -9.54 -24.98
CA LYS A 406 -10.44 -10.91 -25.07
C LYS A 406 -11.46 -11.05 -26.20
N GLU A 407 -12.38 -10.10 -26.36
CA GLU A 407 -13.34 -10.08 -27.46
C GLU A 407 -12.63 -9.98 -28.82
N LEU A 408 -11.61 -9.13 -28.95
CA LEU A 408 -10.80 -9.04 -30.17
C LEU A 408 -10.10 -10.36 -30.50
N VAL A 409 -9.52 -11.04 -29.51
CA VAL A 409 -8.87 -12.34 -29.71
C VAL A 409 -9.90 -13.43 -30.03
N SER A 410 -11.10 -13.37 -29.43
CA SER A 410 -12.17 -14.36 -29.64
C SER A 410 -12.72 -14.42 -31.07
N GLN A 411 -12.49 -13.37 -31.87
CA GLN A 411 -12.80 -13.35 -33.30
C GLN A 411 -11.95 -14.34 -34.10
N PHE A 412 -10.80 -14.76 -33.55
CA PHE A 412 -9.90 -15.70 -34.19
C PHE A 412 -10.14 -17.13 -33.70
N LYS A 413 -10.14 -18.09 -34.62
CA LYS A 413 -10.15 -19.51 -34.27
C LYS A 413 -8.72 -19.98 -34.01
N LEU A 414 -8.37 -20.14 -32.74
CA LEU A 414 -7.05 -20.57 -32.30
C LEU A 414 -6.92 -22.09 -32.24
N ARG A 415 -5.71 -22.58 -32.47
CA ARG A 415 -5.37 -24.00 -32.42
C ARG A 415 -5.56 -24.53 -31.00
N GLN A 416 -6.39 -25.56 -30.85
CA GLN A 416 -6.56 -26.21 -29.55
C GLN A 416 -5.34 -27.05 -29.20
N LYS A 417 -4.96 -27.07 -27.91
CA LYS A 417 -3.96 -28.02 -27.39
C LYS A 417 -4.53 -29.42 -27.65
N ARG A 418 -3.90 -30.15 -28.57
CA ARG A 418 -4.15 -31.58 -28.78
C ARG A 418 -3.42 -32.40 -27.73
#